data_AF-A0A6J1NRJ4-F1
#
_entry.id   AF-A0A6J1NRJ4-F1
#
_cell.length_a   1.000
_cell.length_b   1.000
_cell.length_c   1.000
_cell.angle_alpha   90.00
_cell.angle_beta   90.00
_cell.angle_gamma   90.00
#
_symmetry.space_group_name_H-M   'P 1'
#
loop_
_entity.id
_entity.type
_entity.pdbx_description
1 polymer ?
#
loop_
_entity_poly.entity_id
_entity_poly.type
_entity_poly.pdbx_seq_one_letter_code
_entity_poly.pdbx_strand_id
1 'polypeptide(L)'
;MLNGGSQNTAWPESDTHNENMFRLPRPLRHGDLIEINGTLQDNPQRIRLNLTTGSYNPDIRNIACWAEANFAEGHFHISGSMNGQPDNNPPMGDPDLLGLFPADGKFNFTVAVKGNGFSSNLDIYVFEASMGTRTLKFNLNDITFLTIDGDINKIEDLKFTYA
;
A
#
# COMPACT_ATOMS: atom_id res chain seq x y z
N MET A 1 5.91 9.50 44.12
CA MET A 1 4.67 9.18 43.37
C MET A 1 4.27 10.46 42.65
N LEU A 2 4.17 10.58 41.32
CA LEU A 2 4.10 9.64 40.20
C LEU A 2 4.95 10.20 39.03
N ASN A 3 5.70 9.32 38.34
CA ASN A 3 6.32 9.59 37.05
C ASN A 3 5.25 9.47 35.96
N GLY A 4 4.91 10.56 35.29
CA GLY A 4 4.15 10.55 34.03
C GLY A 4 5.14 10.49 32.87
N GLY A 5 5.58 9.29 32.49
CA GLY A 5 6.38 9.10 31.28
C GLY A 5 5.53 9.41 30.06
N SER A 6 5.79 10.53 29.41
CA SER A 6 5.31 10.80 28.06
C SER A 6 5.95 9.79 27.11
N GLN A 7 5.15 8.83 26.63
CA GLN A 7 5.54 8.02 25.48
C GLN A 7 5.71 8.97 24.29
N ASN A 8 6.95 9.11 23.85
CA ASN A 8 7.31 9.90 22.69
C ASN A 8 6.86 9.13 21.43
N THR A 9 5.62 9.35 20.97
CA THR A 9 5.09 8.83 19.70
C THR A 9 5.56 9.72 18.54
N ALA A 10 6.88 9.81 18.37
CA ALA A 10 7.45 10.49 17.21
C ALA A 10 7.19 9.63 15.98
N TRP A 11 6.14 9.97 15.25
CA TRP A 11 5.85 9.43 13.92
C TRP A 11 6.95 9.89 12.97
N PRO A 12 7.43 9.02 12.05
CA PRO A 12 8.36 9.46 11.01
C PRO A 12 7.72 10.55 10.14
N GLU A 13 8.47 11.61 9.86
CA GLU A 13 8.05 12.67 8.94
C GLU A 13 8.05 12.13 7.50
N SER A 14 7.02 12.48 6.72
CA SER A 14 6.94 12.14 5.30
C SER A 14 7.94 12.97 4.50
N ASP A 15 8.76 12.30 3.67
CA ASP A 15 9.72 12.96 2.77
C ASP A 15 9.03 13.56 1.51
N THR A 16 7.72 13.31 1.31
CA THR A 16 6.98 13.83 0.15
C THR A 16 5.70 14.61 0.55
N HIS A 17 5.54 15.81 -0.04
CA HIS A 17 4.30 16.59 0.05
C HIS A 17 3.18 15.77 -0.63
N ASN A 18 2.19 15.29 0.15
CA ASN A 18 1.03 14.46 -0.24
C ASN A 18 1.14 12.94 -0.05
N GLU A 19 2.10 12.47 0.74
CA GLU A 19 2.13 11.08 1.20
C GLU A 19 1.55 10.95 2.61
N ASN A 20 0.60 10.02 2.76
CA ASN A 20 0.13 9.56 4.06
C ASN A 20 0.93 8.31 4.44
N MET A 21 1.57 8.34 5.60
CA MET A 21 2.44 7.27 6.08
C MET A 21 1.88 6.65 7.35
N PHE A 22 1.82 5.31 7.37
CA PHE A 22 1.31 4.54 8.48
C PHE A 22 2.30 3.45 8.87
N ARG A 23 2.62 3.35 10.15
CA ARG A 23 3.34 2.20 10.68
C ARG A 23 2.38 1.04 10.86
N LEU A 24 2.75 -0.13 10.37
CA LEU A 24 1.96 -1.35 10.60
C LEU A 24 1.95 -1.66 12.11
N PRO A 25 0.78 -1.98 12.68
CA PRO A 25 0.62 -2.21 14.12
C PRO A 25 1.33 -3.48 14.60
N ARG A 26 1.55 -4.44 13.71
CA ARG A 26 2.35 -5.65 13.92
C ARG A 26 2.89 -6.18 12.58
N PRO A 27 3.91 -7.07 12.60
CA PRO A 27 4.31 -7.82 11.41
C PRO A 27 3.13 -8.50 10.73
N LEU A 28 3.14 -8.51 9.39
CA LEU A 28 2.12 -9.19 8.59
C LEU A 28 2.22 -10.71 8.73
N ARG A 29 1.07 -11.38 8.61
CA ARG A 29 0.94 -12.83 8.63
C ARG A 29 0.03 -13.29 7.50
N HIS A 30 0.19 -14.53 7.06
CA HIS A 30 -0.75 -15.15 6.12
C HIS A 30 -2.16 -15.12 6.71
N GLY A 31 -3.13 -14.69 5.92
CA GLY A 31 -4.52 -14.48 6.32
C GLY A 31 -4.85 -13.04 6.72
N ASP A 32 -3.86 -12.17 6.95
CA ASP A 32 -4.12 -10.76 7.25
C ASP A 32 -4.71 -10.02 6.04
N LEU A 33 -5.56 -9.03 6.31
CA LEU A 33 -6.10 -8.09 5.33
C LEU A 33 -5.83 -6.66 5.78
N ILE A 34 -5.50 -5.80 4.82
CA ILE A 34 -5.43 -4.35 4.99
C ILE A 34 -6.43 -3.73 4.04
N GLU A 35 -7.35 -2.94 4.56
CA GLU A 35 -8.36 -2.21 3.79
C GLU A 35 -8.10 -0.71 3.96
N ILE A 36 -8.02 0.02 2.85
CA ILE A 36 -7.79 1.45 2.81
C ILE A 36 -8.90 2.09 2.00
N ASN A 37 -9.66 2.99 2.63
CA ASN A 37 -10.75 3.71 2.01
C ASN A 37 -10.46 5.20 2.00
N GLY A 38 -10.81 5.88 0.92
CA GLY A 38 -10.66 7.32 0.84
C GLY A 38 -11.31 7.93 -0.39
N THR A 39 -11.00 9.20 -0.59
CA THR A 39 -11.50 10.00 -1.71
C THR A 39 -10.35 10.62 -2.48
N LEU A 40 -10.44 10.60 -3.80
CA LEU A 40 -9.55 11.24 -4.76
C LEU A 40 -9.91 12.71 -4.96
N GLN A 41 -8.96 13.50 -5.46
CA GLN A 41 -9.19 14.84 -6.00
C GLN A 41 -9.94 14.76 -7.34
N ASP A 42 -10.52 15.87 -7.78
CA ASP A 42 -11.15 15.95 -9.11
C ASP A 42 -10.10 15.74 -10.22
N ASN A 43 -10.42 14.90 -11.21
CA ASN A 43 -9.52 14.52 -12.32
C ASN A 43 -8.16 13.97 -11.85
N PRO A 44 -8.15 12.92 -11.01
CA PRO A 44 -6.92 12.38 -10.46
C PRO A 44 -6.04 11.86 -11.60
N GLN A 45 -4.72 12.06 -11.49
CA GLN A 45 -3.73 11.52 -12.41
C GLN A 45 -3.15 10.22 -11.86
N ARG A 46 -3.01 10.11 -10.54
CA ARG A 46 -2.38 8.95 -9.91
C ARG A 46 -2.86 8.70 -8.48
N ILE A 47 -2.93 7.42 -8.10
CA ILE A 47 -2.89 6.99 -6.70
C ILE A 47 -1.97 5.78 -6.58
N ARG A 48 -1.11 5.76 -5.56
CA ARG A 48 -0.17 4.68 -5.30
C ARG A 48 -0.20 4.27 -3.83
N LEU A 49 -0.32 2.98 -3.61
CA LEU A 49 -0.14 2.32 -2.32
C LEU A 49 1.22 1.64 -2.30
N ASN A 50 2.01 1.83 -1.24
CA ASN A 50 3.28 1.16 -1.02
C ASN A 50 3.25 0.38 0.31
N LEU A 51 3.83 -0.81 0.29
CA LEU A 51 4.24 -1.55 1.48
C LEU A 51 5.75 -1.62 1.48
N THR A 52 6.38 -0.98 2.46
CA THR A 52 7.82 -0.78 2.49
C THR A 52 8.44 -1.40 3.72
N THR A 53 9.72 -1.75 3.58
CA THR A 53 10.53 -2.18 4.72
C THR A 53 11.04 -0.97 5.51
N GLY A 54 11.70 -1.21 6.64
CA GLY A 54 12.34 -0.17 7.44
C GLY A 54 12.18 -0.38 8.95
N SER A 55 13.02 0.28 9.75
CA SER A 55 12.94 0.19 11.22
C SER A 55 12.40 1.46 11.87
N TYR A 56 12.92 2.61 11.44
CA TYR A 56 12.55 3.93 11.97
C TYR A 56 11.72 4.73 10.97
N ASN A 57 12.14 4.71 9.70
CA ASN A 57 11.50 5.35 8.56
C ASN A 57 11.31 4.29 7.45
N PRO A 58 10.36 4.50 6.51
CA PRO A 58 10.23 3.64 5.35
C PRO A 58 11.50 3.69 4.48
N ASP A 59 11.97 2.52 4.08
CA ASP A 59 13.06 2.41 3.11
C ASP A 59 12.47 2.46 1.70
N ILE A 60 12.46 3.66 1.12
CA ILE A 60 11.95 3.91 -0.24
C ILE A 60 12.73 3.15 -1.34
N ARG A 61 13.91 2.61 -1.02
CA ARG A 61 14.68 1.77 -1.95
C ARG A 61 14.27 0.30 -1.87
N ASN A 62 13.54 -0.09 -0.83
CA ASN A 62 13.11 -1.46 -0.58
C ASN A 62 11.59 -1.50 -0.34
N ILE A 63 10.87 -1.39 -1.47
CA ILE A 63 9.41 -1.46 -1.53
C ILE A 63 9.03 -2.92 -1.77
N ALA A 64 8.44 -3.57 -0.77
CA ALA A 64 8.05 -4.96 -0.87
C ALA A 64 6.95 -5.18 -1.92
N CYS A 65 6.00 -4.25 -1.95
CA CYS A 65 4.96 -4.20 -2.97
C CYS A 65 4.49 -2.76 -3.12
N TRP A 66 4.24 -2.32 -4.36
CA TRP A 66 3.44 -1.15 -4.64
C TRP A 66 2.36 -1.49 -5.64
N ALA A 67 1.22 -0.82 -5.50
CA ALA A 67 0.08 -0.89 -6.39
C ALA A 67 -0.29 0.52 -6.80
N GLU A 68 -0.37 0.78 -8.10
CA GLU A 68 -0.64 2.10 -8.65
C GLU A 68 -1.75 2.05 -9.68
N ALA A 69 -2.69 2.97 -9.57
CA ALA A 69 -3.56 3.34 -10.67
C ALA A 69 -3.03 4.64 -11.28
N ASN A 70 -2.66 4.59 -12.57
CA ASN A 70 -2.30 5.75 -13.37
C ASN A 70 -3.48 6.07 -14.29
N PHE A 71 -4.28 7.07 -13.93
CA PHE A 71 -5.48 7.46 -14.66
C PHE A 71 -5.17 8.17 -15.97
N ALA A 72 -4.01 8.83 -16.07
CA ALA A 72 -3.57 9.50 -17.29
C ALA A 72 -3.24 8.49 -18.41
N GLU A 73 -2.65 7.35 -18.04
CA GLU A 73 -2.27 6.27 -18.96
C GLU A 73 -3.34 5.17 -19.06
N GLY A 74 -4.29 5.13 -18.12
CA GLY A 74 -5.34 4.11 -18.09
C GLY A 74 -4.86 2.74 -17.62
N HIS A 75 -3.77 2.67 -16.84
CA HIS A 75 -3.14 1.41 -16.45
C HIS A 75 -3.05 1.22 -14.94
N PHE A 76 -3.18 -0.04 -14.52
CA PHE A 76 -2.88 -0.45 -13.16
C PHE A 76 -1.60 -1.27 -13.10
N HIS A 77 -0.73 -0.94 -12.16
CA HIS A 77 0.59 -1.56 -12.03
C HIS A 77 0.77 -2.11 -10.62
N ILE A 78 1.21 -3.37 -10.51
CA ILE A 78 1.69 -3.94 -9.26
C ILE A 78 3.16 -4.32 -9.40
N SER A 79 4.04 -3.86 -8.53
CA SER A 79 5.45 -4.28 -8.57
C SER A 79 6.12 -4.13 -7.20
N GLY A 80 7.45 -4.17 -7.15
CA GLY A 80 8.26 -3.94 -5.96
C GLY A 80 9.65 -3.46 -6.37
N SER A 81 10.45 -3.07 -5.39
CA SER A 81 11.85 -2.69 -5.61
C SER A 81 12.75 -3.34 -4.56
N MET A 82 13.98 -3.66 -4.98
CA MET A 82 15.03 -4.14 -4.08
C MET A 82 16.30 -3.38 -4.37
N ASN A 83 16.90 -2.78 -3.35
CA ASN A 83 18.08 -1.92 -3.45
C ASN A 83 17.91 -0.73 -4.41
N GLY A 84 16.68 -0.27 -4.61
CA GLY A 84 16.30 0.82 -5.51
C GLY A 84 16.10 0.40 -6.96
N GLN A 85 16.22 -0.89 -7.28
CA GLN A 85 15.94 -1.41 -8.62
C GLN A 85 14.50 -1.95 -8.67
N PRO A 86 13.64 -1.43 -9.55
CA PRO A 86 12.31 -2.00 -9.80
C PRO A 86 12.43 -3.45 -10.26
N ASP A 87 11.44 -4.28 -9.93
CA ASP A 87 11.39 -5.63 -10.46
C ASP A 87 11.02 -5.60 -11.96
N ASN A 88 11.79 -6.30 -12.80
CA ASN A 88 11.75 -6.20 -14.27
C ASN A 88 10.53 -6.87 -14.94
N ASN A 89 9.47 -7.23 -14.20
CA ASN A 89 8.28 -7.86 -14.75
C ASN A 89 7.06 -7.57 -13.87
N PRO A 90 6.42 -6.41 -14.02
CA PRO A 90 5.10 -6.22 -13.43
C PRO A 90 4.06 -7.06 -14.19
N PRO A 91 3.07 -7.67 -13.50
CA PRO A 91 1.85 -8.02 -14.16
C PRO A 91 1.20 -6.71 -14.67
N MET A 92 1.25 -6.48 -15.98
CA MET A 92 0.40 -5.50 -16.64
C MET A 92 -0.98 -6.15 -16.79
N GLY A 93 -1.94 -5.66 -16.02
CA GLY A 93 -3.32 -5.67 -16.46
C GLY A 93 -3.61 -4.31 -17.08
N ASP A 94 -4.42 -4.30 -18.14
CA ASP A 94 -5.03 -3.07 -18.65
C ASP A 94 -6.50 -3.02 -18.18
N PRO A 95 -6.76 -2.87 -16.87
CA PRO A 95 -8.12 -2.76 -16.40
C PRO A 95 -8.72 -1.43 -16.84
N ASP A 96 -10.01 -1.40 -17.12
CA ASP A 96 -10.75 -0.15 -17.28
C ASP A 96 -10.80 0.59 -15.93
N LEU A 97 -9.82 1.46 -15.69
CA LEU A 97 -9.72 2.25 -14.46
C LEU A 97 -10.95 3.15 -14.25
N LEU A 98 -11.55 3.68 -15.32
CA LEU A 98 -12.74 4.52 -15.22
C LEU A 98 -13.97 3.73 -14.77
N GLY A 99 -14.03 2.43 -15.11
CA GLY A 99 -15.02 1.51 -14.59
C GLY A 99 -14.75 1.04 -13.15
N LEU A 100 -13.48 1.04 -12.72
CA LEU A 100 -13.07 0.61 -11.38
C LEU A 100 -13.25 1.66 -10.30
N PHE A 101 -13.00 2.94 -10.63
CA PHE A 101 -13.12 4.03 -9.67
C PHE A 101 -14.44 4.76 -9.90
N PRO A 102 -15.37 4.75 -8.93
CA PRO A 102 -16.68 5.38 -9.08
C PRO A 102 -16.54 6.89 -9.30
N ALA A 103 -17.49 7.44 -10.06
CA ALA A 103 -17.52 8.88 -10.38
C ALA A 103 -17.69 9.79 -9.15
N ASP A 104 -18.03 9.22 -7.98
CA ASP A 104 -18.07 9.95 -6.70
C ASP A 104 -16.67 10.16 -6.08
N GLY A 105 -15.62 9.73 -6.77
CA GLY A 105 -14.23 9.95 -6.40
C GLY A 105 -13.75 9.03 -5.28
N LYS A 106 -14.52 8.02 -4.87
CA LYS A 106 -14.07 7.08 -3.84
C LYS A 106 -13.06 6.08 -4.37
N PHE A 107 -12.21 5.58 -3.47
CA PHE A 107 -11.40 4.42 -3.72
C PHE A 107 -11.42 3.46 -2.52
N ASN A 108 -11.25 2.18 -2.82
CA ASN A 108 -10.93 1.14 -1.85
C ASN A 108 -9.75 0.34 -2.38
N PHE A 109 -8.68 0.25 -1.60
CA PHE A 109 -7.64 -0.75 -1.79
C PHE A 109 -7.79 -1.83 -0.72
N THR A 110 -7.76 -3.09 -1.14
CA THR A 110 -7.63 -4.22 -0.23
C THR A 110 -6.36 -5.00 -0.55
N VAL A 111 -5.50 -5.19 0.45
CA VAL A 111 -4.31 -6.05 0.35
C VAL A 111 -4.54 -7.30 1.19
N ALA A 112 -4.53 -8.46 0.55
CA ALA A 112 -4.67 -9.75 1.23
C ALA A 112 -3.34 -10.50 1.25
N VAL A 113 -2.89 -10.91 2.44
CA VAL A 113 -1.64 -11.65 2.61
C VAL A 113 -1.92 -13.14 2.49
N LYS A 114 -1.38 -13.80 1.46
CA LYS A 114 -1.55 -15.24 1.21
C LYS A 114 -0.23 -16.00 1.37
N GLY A 115 -0.33 -17.22 1.89
CA GLY A 115 0.75 -18.20 1.76
C GLY A 115 0.67 -18.90 0.40
N ASN A 116 1.81 -19.10 -0.26
CA ASN A 116 1.92 -19.89 -1.48
C ASN A 116 3.13 -20.82 -1.38
N GLY A 117 2.94 -22.00 -0.80
CA GLY A 117 4.03 -22.92 -0.48
C GLY A 117 5.04 -22.27 0.48
N PHE A 118 6.27 -22.05 0.01
CA PHE A 118 7.34 -21.42 0.79
C PHE A 118 7.44 -19.90 0.59
N SER A 119 6.60 -19.30 -0.26
CA SER A 119 6.58 -17.86 -0.49
C SER A 119 5.34 -17.20 0.11
N SER A 120 5.43 -15.88 0.29
CA SER A 120 4.28 -15.04 0.65
C SER A 120 3.84 -14.25 -0.58
N ASN A 121 2.55 -14.16 -0.79
CA ASN A 121 1.92 -13.42 -1.87
C ASN A 121 1.05 -12.30 -1.27
N LEU A 122 0.99 -11.17 -1.97
CA LEU A 122 0.02 -10.10 -1.71
C LEU A 122 -0.95 -10.05 -2.87
N ASP A 123 -2.22 -10.36 -2.61
CA ASP A 123 -3.29 -10.14 -3.58
C ASP A 123 -3.80 -8.72 -3.39
N ILE A 124 -3.89 -7.97 -4.49
CA ILE A 124 -4.33 -6.59 -4.51
C ILE A 124 -5.72 -6.53 -5.15
N TYR A 125 -6.64 -5.88 -4.47
CA TYR A 125 -7.98 -5.60 -4.97
C TYR A 125 -8.25 -4.10 -4.95
N VAL A 126 -9.00 -3.65 -5.94
CA VAL A 126 -9.63 -2.34 -5.95
C VAL A 126 -11.13 -2.57 -5.89
N PHE A 127 -11.76 -2.15 -4.79
CA PHE A 127 -13.09 -2.63 -4.41
C PHE A 127 -13.15 -4.17 -4.44
N GLU A 128 -14.02 -4.75 -5.25
CA GLU A 128 -14.17 -6.21 -5.41
C GLU A 128 -13.33 -6.78 -6.57
N ALA A 129 -12.70 -5.92 -7.38
CA ALA A 129 -11.95 -6.35 -8.55
C ALA A 129 -10.53 -6.79 -8.16
N SER A 130 -10.14 -8.00 -8.58
CA SER A 130 -8.76 -8.48 -8.41
C SER A 130 -7.85 -7.82 -9.43
N MET A 131 -6.86 -7.09 -8.95
CA MET A 131 -5.90 -6.37 -9.79
C MET A 131 -4.65 -7.21 -10.08
N GLY A 132 -4.40 -8.21 -9.23
CA GLY A 132 -3.32 -9.17 -9.42
C GLY A 132 -2.66 -9.55 -8.10
N THR A 133 -1.64 -10.39 -8.23
CA THR A 133 -0.90 -10.94 -7.10
C THR A 133 0.58 -10.62 -7.24
N ARG A 134 1.22 -10.25 -6.12
CA ARG A 134 2.65 -10.06 -6.03
C ARG A 134 3.29 -11.09 -5.09
N THR A 135 4.16 -11.95 -5.62
CA THR A 135 5.04 -12.75 -4.77
C THR A 135 6.13 -11.88 -4.16
N LEU A 136 6.23 -11.91 -2.83
CA LEU A 136 7.17 -11.11 -2.06
C LEU A 136 8.59 -11.66 -2.15
N LYS A 137 9.56 -10.75 -2.31
CA LYS A 137 10.99 -11.03 -2.17
C LYS A 137 11.53 -10.73 -0.77
N PHE A 138 10.68 -10.17 0.10
CA PHE A 138 10.99 -9.79 1.48
C PHE A 138 10.23 -10.71 2.43
N ASN A 139 10.74 -10.88 3.65
CA ASN A 139 9.94 -11.53 4.68
C ASN A 139 8.81 -10.60 5.10
N LEU A 140 7.65 -11.16 5.46
CA LEU A 140 6.53 -10.38 5.99
C LEU A 140 6.91 -9.57 7.25
N ASN A 141 7.87 -10.06 8.03
CA ASN A 141 8.38 -9.38 9.21
C ASN A 141 9.20 -8.12 8.91
N ASP A 142 9.72 -8.00 7.69
CA ASP A 142 10.54 -6.86 7.28
C ASP A 142 9.67 -5.70 6.79
N ILE A 143 8.40 -5.98 6.45
CA ILE A 143 7.41 -4.98 6.00
C ILE A 143 6.80 -4.32 7.24
N THR A 144 7.00 -3.01 7.36
CA THR A 144 6.69 -2.28 8.59
C THR A 144 5.92 -0.99 8.35
N PHE A 145 5.85 -0.52 7.11
CA PHE A 145 5.15 0.70 6.75
C PHE A 145 4.21 0.47 5.57
N LEU A 146 3.07 1.15 5.64
CA LEU A 146 2.17 1.37 4.53
C LEU A 146 2.21 2.86 4.21
N THR A 147 2.44 3.21 2.95
CA THR A 147 2.29 4.58 2.49
C THR A 147 1.29 4.67 1.36
N ILE A 148 0.60 5.78 1.27
CA ILE A 148 -0.34 6.05 0.19
C ILE A 148 -0.19 7.50 -0.26
N ASP A 149 -0.01 7.69 -1.55
CA ASP A 149 0.34 8.96 -2.16
C ASP A 149 -0.38 9.17 -3.50
N GLY A 150 -0.38 10.42 -3.97
CA GLY A 150 -1.03 10.83 -5.22
C GLY A 150 -2.12 11.87 -5.00
N ASP A 151 -3.10 11.89 -5.92
CA ASP A 151 -4.16 12.90 -5.97
C ASP A 151 -5.31 12.53 -5.03
N ILE A 152 -5.01 12.53 -3.74
CA ILE A 152 -5.91 12.13 -2.65
C ILE A 152 -6.44 13.37 -1.95
N ASN A 153 -7.75 13.42 -1.73
CA ASN A 153 -8.38 14.43 -0.88
C ASN A 153 -8.24 14.05 0.60
N LYS A 154 -8.56 12.80 0.93
CA LYS A 154 -8.54 12.29 2.31
C LYS A 154 -8.55 10.76 2.35
N ILE A 155 -7.86 10.20 3.36
CA ILE A 155 -8.06 8.82 3.82
C ILE A 155 -9.21 8.81 4.83
N GLU A 156 -10.28 8.09 4.53
CA GLU A 156 -11.47 8.01 5.36
C GLU A 156 -11.36 6.92 6.43
N ASP A 157 -10.80 5.76 6.06
CA ASP A 157 -10.65 4.62 6.94
C ASP A 157 -9.41 3.79 6.58
N LEU A 158 -8.76 3.24 7.61
CA LEU A 158 -7.65 2.30 7.49
C LEU A 158 -7.89 1.16 8.47
N LYS A 159 -8.21 -0.02 7.94
CA LYS A 159 -8.61 -1.17 8.73
C LYS A 159 -7.65 -2.33 8.52
N PHE A 160 -7.28 -2.95 9.63
CA PHE A 160 -6.47 -4.15 9.67
C PHE A 160 -7.31 -5.31 10.21
N THR A 161 -7.50 -6.34 9.40
CA THR A 161 -8.14 -7.59 9.84
C THR A 161 -7.06 -8.64 10.00
N TYR A 162 -7.05 -9.30 11.15
CA TYR A 162 -6.03 -10.25 11.54
C TYR A 162 -6.58 -11.67 11.50
N ALA A 163 -5.73 -12.61 11.06
CA ALA A 163 -5.99 -14.05 11.18
C ALA A 163 -6.01 -14.53 12.64
#